data_AF-A0A6P0XU21-F1
#
_entry.id   AF-A0A6P0XU21-F1
#
_cell.length_a   1.000
_cell.length_b   1.000
_cell.length_c   1.000
_cell.angle_alpha   90.00
_cell.angle_beta   90.00
_cell.angle_gamma   90.00
#
_symmetry.space_group_name_H-M   'P 1'
#
loop_
_entity.id
_entity.type
_entity.pdbx_description
1 polymer ?
#
loop_
_entity_poly.entity_id
_entity_poly.type
_entity_poly.pdbx_seq_one_letter_code
_entity_poly.pdbx_strand_id
1 'polypeptide(L)'
;MAHTDYGTDTRIRITEMTLFCVSSIRKNLPLLLSSFLILVGTVFIVPYGGFQEADIVIKFWIGISIMSLGCIISWAIPSINYVWFWSITILARLILISMEPGDDIWRYLWEGYIQNLGFSPYDLAPNALELIPYRTEWWSLMNHPDTSAIYPPLIQLGFRFLALISPSVFVFKFAFILADLGICWLLTRKFSLQKTLIYAWNPLILYSFAGGGHYDSWFILPLVGAWLVFVEEGRRKKEEERRKDRSWKKWMGTQTLVEE
;
A
#
# COMPACT_ATOMS: atom_id res chain seq x y z
N MET A 1 8.77 52.24 46.89
CA MET A 1 8.97 50.78 46.97
C MET A 1 8.04 50.13 45.97
N ALA A 2 8.54 49.70 44.82
CA ALA A 2 7.80 48.91 43.84
C ALA A 2 8.50 47.55 43.76
N HIS A 3 7.96 46.55 44.45
CA HIS A 3 8.35 45.16 44.27
C HIS A 3 7.62 44.64 43.03
N THR A 4 8.32 44.59 41.90
CA THR A 4 7.86 43.94 40.67
C THR A 4 7.85 42.43 40.86
N ASP A 5 6.65 41.86 40.78
CA ASP A 5 6.34 40.43 40.90
C ASP A 5 6.80 39.67 39.64
N TYR A 6 8.11 39.45 39.51
CA TYR A 6 8.70 38.68 38.41
C TYR A 6 8.46 37.16 38.51
N GLY A 7 7.96 36.67 39.66
CA GLY A 7 7.81 35.24 39.94
C GLY A 7 6.53 34.61 39.39
N THR A 8 5.45 35.39 39.26
CA THR A 8 4.13 34.92 38.80
C THR A 8 4.07 34.77 37.27
N ASP A 9 4.59 35.72 36.50
CA ASP A 9 4.61 35.67 35.02
C ASP A 9 5.43 34.46 34.49
N THR A 10 6.57 34.16 35.14
CA THR A 10 7.41 33.02 34.76
C THR A 10 6.73 31.66 35.02
N ARG A 11 5.99 31.52 36.13
CA ARG A 11 5.24 30.28 36.45
C ARG A 11 4.04 30.09 35.53
N ILE A 12 3.34 31.17 35.17
CA ILE A 12 2.22 31.12 34.22
C ILE A 12 2.70 30.67 32.84
N ARG A 13 3.79 31.25 32.33
CA ARG A 13 4.38 30.85 31.04
C ARG A 13 4.87 29.41 31.01
N ILE A 14 5.52 28.92 32.07
CA ILE A 14 5.93 27.51 32.16
C ILE A 14 4.71 26.59 32.16
N THR A 15 3.64 26.96 32.86
CA THR A 15 2.39 26.18 32.92
C THR A 15 1.68 26.15 31.58
N GLU A 16 1.56 27.29 30.89
CA GLU A 16 0.98 27.38 29.55
C GLU A 16 1.81 26.61 28.51
N MET A 17 3.13 26.70 28.56
CA MET A 17 4.02 25.96 27.67
C MET A 17 3.94 24.45 27.91
N THR A 18 3.78 24.03 29.16
CA THR A 18 3.57 22.62 29.54
C THR A 18 2.19 22.13 29.08
N LEU A 19 1.14 22.91 29.28
CA LEU A 19 -0.22 22.59 28.82
C LEU A 19 -0.32 22.53 27.30
N PHE A 20 0.33 23.46 26.60
CA PHE A 20 0.43 23.44 25.13
C PHE A 20 1.20 22.20 24.63
N CYS A 21 2.33 21.87 25.26
CA CYS A 21 3.12 20.68 24.95
C CYS A 21 2.30 19.40 25.17
N VAL A 22 1.64 19.25 26.32
CA VAL A 22 0.78 18.09 26.64
C VAL A 22 -0.42 17.99 25.70
N SER A 23 -1.04 19.12 25.33
CA SER A 23 -2.14 19.20 24.36
C SER A 23 -1.69 18.79 22.95
N SER A 24 -0.53 19.26 22.51
CA SER A 24 0.08 18.91 21.22
C SER A 24 0.48 17.43 21.17
N ILE A 25 1.09 16.90 22.23
CA ILE A 25 1.45 15.48 22.35
C ILE A 25 0.20 14.61 22.29
N ARG A 26 -0.86 14.93 23.05
CA ARG A 26 -2.12 14.15 23.01
C ARG A 26 -2.75 14.12 21.63
N LYS A 27 -2.70 15.22 20.88
CA LYS A 27 -3.23 15.29 19.50
C LYS A 27 -2.43 14.42 18.52
N ASN A 28 -1.11 14.32 18.70
CA ASN A 28 -0.23 13.56 17.79
C ASN A 28 0.04 12.13 18.27
N LEU A 29 -0.36 11.76 19.49
CA LEU A 29 -0.10 10.44 20.07
C LEU A 29 -0.60 9.29 19.18
N PRO A 30 -1.83 9.31 18.61
CA PRO A 30 -2.27 8.26 17.71
C PRO A 30 -1.39 8.13 16.47
N LEU A 31 -0.93 9.26 15.90
CA LEU A 31 -0.06 9.28 14.73
C LEU A 31 1.29 8.65 15.04
N LEU A 32 1.93 9.07 16.12
CA LEU A 32 3.24 8.57 16.54
C LEU A 32 3.17 7.08 16.90
N LEU A 33 2.18 6.68 17.70
CA LEU A 33 2.01 5.29 18.14
C LEU A 33 1.68 4.37 16.96
N SER A 34 0.74 4.78 16.08
CA SER A 34 0.40 4.02 14.88
C SER A 34 1.60 3.85 13.96
N SER A 35 2.33 4.94 13.66
CA SER A 35 3.54 4.89 12.83
C SER A 35 4.59 3.96 13.42
N PHE A 36 4.82 4.06 14.73
CA PHE A 36 5.78 3.23 15.45
C PHE A 36 5.40 1.74 15.37
N LEU A 37 4.15 1.38 15.65
CA LEU A 37 3.69 -0.01 15.61
C LEU A 37 3.73 -0.60 14.19
N ILE A 38 3.38 0.19 13.16
CA ILE A 38 3.54 -0.23 11.77
C ILE A 38 5.00 -0.55 11.47
N LEU A 39 5.92 0.37 11.78
CA LEU A 39 7.34 0.17 11.48
C LEU A 39 7.95 -0.98 12.30
N VAL A 40 7.70 -1.04 13.61
CA VAL A 40 8.18 -2.13 14.47
C VAL A 40 7.66 -3.47 13.99
N GLY A 41 6.36 -3.55 13.66
CA GLY A 41 5.78 -4.75 13.12
C GLY A 41 6.40 -5.15 11.78
N THR A 42 6.65 -4.19 10.87
CA THR A 42 7.36 -4.50 9.61
C THR A 42 8.76 -5.04 9.84
N VAL A 43 9.56 -4.40 10.71
CA VAL A 43 10.92 -4.86 11.05
C VAL A 43 10.86 -6.25 11.69
N PHE A 44 9.87 -6.50 12.54
CA PHE A 44 9.72 -7.76 13.25
C PHE A 44 9.46 -8.93 12.30
N ILE A 45 8.64 -8.76 11.25
CA ILE A 45 8.28 -9.87 10.34
C ILE A 45 9.35 -10.18 9.29
N VAL A 46 10.31 -9.28 9.02
CA VAL A 46 11.39 -9.49 8.02
C VAL A 46 12.08 -10.86 8.12
N PRO A 47 12.55 -11.32 9.30
CA PRO A 47 13.20 -12.62 9.42
C PRO A 47 12.24 -13.82 9.38
N TYR A 48 10.93 -13.60 9.33
CA TYR A 48 9.91 -14.63 9.50
C TYR A 48 8.98 -14.80 8.29
N GLY A 49 9.45 -14.44 7.08
CA GLY A 49 8.67 -14.59 5.84
C GLY A 49 8.55 -16.03 5.34
N GLY A 50 9.50 -16.91 5.70
CA GLY A 50 9.49 -18.32 5.30
C GLY A 50 8.62 -19.16 6.24
N PHE A 51 7.50 -19.70 5.73
CA PHE A 51 6.54 -20.46 6.55
C PHE A 51 6.79 -21.96 6.61
N GLN A 52 8.05 -22.39 6.53
CA GLN A 52 8.41 -23.81 6.53
C GLN A 52 8.35 -24.44 7.94
N GLU A 53 8.49 -23.62 8.99
CA GLU A 53 8.49 -24.06 10.39
C GLU A 53 7.37 -23.39 11.20
N ALA A 54 6.74 -24.15 12.10
CA ALA A 54 5.58 -23.68 12.87
C ALA A 54 5.90 -22.51 13.82
N ASP A 55 7.11 -22.47 14.38
CA ASP A 55 7.54 -21.39 15.27
C ASP A 55 7.73 -20.06 14.50
N ILE A 56 8.20 -20.12 13.26
CA ILE A 56 8.32 -18.96 12.37
C ILE A 56 6.93 -18.37 12.11
N VAL A 57 5.95 -19.22 11.83
CA VAL A 57 4.55 -18.79 11.61
C VAL A 57 4.00 -18.05 12.84
N ILE A 58 4.24 -18.55 14.06
CA ILE A 58 3.80 -17.87 15.29
C ILE A 58 4.47 -16.49 15.43
N LYS A 59 5.78 -16.40 15.21
CA LYS A 59 6.52 -15.13 15.28
C LYS A 59 6.02 -14.15 14.23
N PHE A 60 5.80 -14.61 12.99
CA PHE A 60 5.21 -13.80 11.93
C PHE A 60 3.85 -13.21 12.36
N TRP A 61 2.97 -14.04 12.93
CA TRP A 61 1.65 -13.58 13.41
C TRP A 61 1.74 -12.55 14.56
N ILE A 62 2.74 -12.63 15.42
CA ILE A 62 2.99 -11.60 16.44
C ILE A 62 3.29 -10.26 15.76
N GLY A 63 4.19 -10.24 14.77
CA GLY A 63 4.51 -9.03 14.03
C GLY A 63 3.30 -8.45 13.27
N ILE A 64 2.52 -9.31 12.60
CA ILE A 64 1.26 -8.91 11.95
C ILE A 64 0.26 -8.34 12.97
N SER A 65 0.18 -8.89 14.18
CA SER A 65 -0.69 -8.37 15.24
C SER A 65 -0.26 -6.98 15.70
N ILE A 66 1.05 -6.73 15.84
CA ILE A 66 1.60 -5.42 16.16
C ILE A 66 1.23 -4.40 15.05
N MET A 67 1.44 -4.76 13.78
CA MET A 67 1.06 -3.89 12.65
C MET A 67 -0.45 -3.64 12.62
N SER A 68 -1.27 -4.66 12.90
CA SER A 68 -2.73 -4.57 12.90
C SER A 68 -3.22 -3.60 13.98
N LEU A 69 -2.61 -3.65 15.18
CA LEU A 69 -2.88 -2.68 16.23
C LEU A 69 -2.51 -1.26 15.77
N GLY A 70 -1.34 -1.10 15.13
CA GLY A 70 -0.94 0.17 14.51
C GLY A 70 -1.96 0.68 13.48
N CYS A 71 -2.42 -0.20 12.59
CA CYS A 71 -3.44 0.12 11.58
C CYS A 71 -4.77 0.53 12.21
N ILE A 72 -5.23 -0.15 13.26
CA ILE A 72 -6.47 0.21 13.97
C ILE A 72 -6.33 1.58 14.66
N ILE A 73 -5.20 1.84 15.32
CA ILE A 73 -4.93 3.15 15.95
C ILE A 73 -4.88 4.26 14.90
N SER A 74 -4.49 3.96 13.66
CA SER A 74 -4.45 4.94 12.58
C SER A 74 -5.80 5.61 12.31
N TRP A 75 -6.91 4.93 12.64
CA TRP A 75 -8.26 5.45 12.47
C TRP A 75 -8.58 6.62 13.41
N ALA A 76 -7.86 6.73 14.53
CA ALA A 76 -8.00 7.82 15.48
C ALA A 76 -7.09 9.02 15.13
N ILE A 77 -6.32 8.98 14.04
CA ILE A 77 -5.42 10.07 13.64
C ILE A 77 -6.26 11.27 13.16
N PRO A 78 -6.20 12.43 13.85
CA PRO A 78 -7.00 13.59 13.47
C PRO A 78 -6.49 14.22 12.17
N SER A 79 -5.17 14.31 12.02
CA SER A 79 -4.50 14.91 10.87
C SER A 79 -3.13 14.27 10.64
N ILE A 80 -2.78 14.13 9.38
CA ILE A 80 -1.46 13.68 8.93
C ILE A 80 -1.03 14.56 7.76
N ASN A 81 0.23 14.98 7.74
CA ASN A 81 0.76 15.74 6.61
C ASN A 81 1.26 14.79 5.51
N TYR A 82 1.40 15.33 4.29
CA TYR A 82 1.77 14.55 3.12
C TYR A 82 3.15 13.87 3.25
N VAL A 83 4.13 14.55 3.83
CA VAL A 83 5.48 14.02 4.03
C VAL A 83 5.44 12.83 4.98
N TRP A 84 4.79 12.96 6.15
CA TRP A 84 4.69 11.86 7.12
C TRP A 84 3.94 10.66 6.56
N PHE A 85 2.83 10.90 5.85
CA PHE A 85 2.07 9.85 5.18
C PHE A 85 2.95 9.03 4.23
N TRP A 86 3.68 9.70 3.32
CA TRP A 86 4.51 9.00 2.34
C TRP A 86 5.76 8.39 2.96
N SER A 87 6.39 9.05 3.93
CA SER A 87 7.56 8.51 4.63
C SER A 87 7.26 7.16 5.26
N ILE A 88 6.18 7.03 6.04
CA ILE A 88 5.82 5.76 6.68
C ILE A 88 5.37 4.74 5.63
N THR A 89 4.55 5.16 4.66
CA THR A 89 4.03 4.29 3.59
C THR A 89 5.17 3.66 2.78
N ILE A 90 6.16 4.45 2.38
CA ILE A 90 7.32 3.99 1.61
C ILE A 90 8.28 3.20 2.50
N LEU A 91 8.63 3.71 3.68
CA LEU A 91 9.59 3.05 4.57
C LEU A 91 9.13 1.65 4.97
N ALA A 92 7.85 1.47 5.30
CA ALA A 92 7.29 0.16 5.61
C ALA A 92 7.50 -0.86 4.46
N ARG A 93 7.32 -0.44 3.21
CA ARG A 93 7.51 -1.28 2.02
C ARG A 93 8.99 -1.55 1.74
N LEU A 94 9.85 -0.55 1.92
CA LEU A 94 11.30 -0.70 1.77
C LEU A 94 11.91 -1.63 2.82
N ILE A 95 11.36 -1.67 4.04
CA ILE A 95 11.77 -2.66 5.05
C ILE A 95 11.35 -4.07 4.62
N LEU A 96 10.13 -4.23 4.14
CA LEU A 96 9.58 -5.55 3.77
C LEU A 96 10.15 -6.11 2.46
N ILE A 97 10.74 -5.29 1.60
CA ILE A 97 11.32 -5.77 0.33
C ILE A 97 12.41 -6.83 0.55
N SER A 98 13.11 -6.79 1.68
CA SER A 98 14.15 -7.75 2.05
C SER A 98 13.66 -8.98 2.82
N MET A 99 12.35 -9.07 3.11
CA MET A 99 11.76 -10.26 3.72
C MET A 99 11.86 -11.44 2.74
N GLU A 100 11.97 -12.66 3.26
CA GLU A 100 11.80 -13.87 2.43
C GLU A 100 10.44 -13.81 1.70
N PRO A 101 10.38 -14.02 0.38
CA PRO A 101 9.12 -13.95 -0.36
C PRO A 101 8.20 -15.12 -0.04
N GLY A 102 6.93 -14.98 -0.43
CA GLY A 102 6.03 -16.12 -0.52
C GLY A 102 6.38 -16.99 -1.73
N ASP A 103 5.92 -18.24 -1.70
CA ASP A 103 6.31 -19.28 -2.66
C ASP A 103 5.99 -18.95 -4.13
N ASP A 104 4.94 -18.15 -4.40
CA ASP A 104 4.51 -17.83 -5.75
C ASP A 104 5.57 -17.05 -6.55
N ILE A 105 6.46 -16.30 -5.87
CA ILE A 105 7.45 -15.48 -6.57
C ILE A 105 8.38 -16.34 -7.44
N TRP A 106 8.72 -17.54 -6.96
CA TRP A 106 9.61 -18.45 -7.68
C TRP A 106 8.98 -18.87 -9.01
N ARG A 107 7.65 -19.02 -9.02
CA ARG A 107 6.87 -19.30 -10.23
C ARG A 107 6.91 -18.11 -11.18
N TYR A 108 6.73 -16.87 -10.70
CA TYR A 108 6.79 -15.66 -11.55
C TYR A 108 8.17 -15.48 -12.20
N LEU A 109 9.25 -15.69 -11.42
CA LEU A 109 10.63 -15.62 -11.90
C LEU A 109 10.88 -16.65 -13.01
N TRP A 110 10.51 -17.91 -12.74
CA TRP A 110 10.64 -18.99 -13.71
C TRP A 110 9.89 -18.69 -14.99
N GLU A 111 8.62 -18.29 -14.87
CA GLU A 111 7.76 -18.04 -16.03
C GLU A 111 8.21 -16.85 -16.87
N GLY A 112 8.73 -15.81 -16.25
CA GLY A 112 9.39 -14.74 -16.99
C GLY A 112 10.65 -15.23 -17.70
N TYR A 113 11.46 -16.03 -17.02
CA TYR A 113 12.74 -16.55 -17.53
C TYR A 113 12.56 -17.46 -18.76
N ILE A 114 11.71 -18.48 -18.70
CA ILE A 114 11.57 -19.42 -19.84
C ILE A 114 10.90 -18.77 -21.06
N GLN A 115 10.09 -17.73 -20.86
CA GLN A 115 9.53 -16.93 -21.96
C GLN A 115 10.62 -16.22 -22.75
N ASN A 116 11.68 -15.77 -22.08
CA ASN A 116 12.83 -15.14 -22.74
C ASN A 116 13.72 -16.16 -23.47
N LEU A 117 13.62 -17.45 -23.13
CA LEU A 117 14.22 -18.55 -23.88
C LEU A 117 13.37 -19.03 -25.06
N GLY A 118 12.18 -18.45 -25.25
CA GLY A 118 11.27 -18.79 -26.35
C GLY A 118 10.25 -19.88 -26.03
N PHE A 119 10.18 -20.36 -24.78
CA PHE A 119 9.18 -21.33 -24.35
C PHE A 119 7.91 -20.64 -23.84
N SER A 120 6.76 -21.25 -24.12
CA SER A 120 5.46 -20.81 -23.61
C SER A 120 5.17 -21.45 -22.25
N PRO A 121 4.97 -20.66 -21.16
CA PRO A 121 4.56 -21.19 -19.85
C PRO A 121 3.21 -21.90 -19.86
N TYR A 122 2.38 -21.63 -20.87
CA TYR A 122 1.06 -22.24 -21.04
C TYR A 122 1.16 -23.64 -21.66
N ASP A 123 2.19 -23.89 -22.46
CA ASP A 123 2.39 -25.16 -23.15
C ASP A 123 3.22 -26.13 -22.31
N LEU A 124 4.26 -25.64 -21.61
CA LEU A 124 5.18 -26.45 -20.82
C LEU A 124 5.10 -26.08 -19.33
N ALA A 125 4.68 -27.04 -18.51
CA ALA A 125 4.81 -26.96 -17.05
C ALA A 125 6.29 -26.95 -16.63
N PRO A 126 6.66 -26.39 -15.46
CA PRO A 126 8.04 -26.34 -14.98
C PRO A 126 8.78 -27.68 -14.94
N ASN A 127 8.05 -28.79 -14.72
CA ASN A 127 8.62 -30.13 -14.64
C ASN A 127 8.73 -30.85 -15.99
N ALA A 128 8.31 -30.23 -17.09
CA ALA A 128 8.42 -30.78 -18.44
C ALA A 128 9.87 -31.22 -18.73
N LEU A 129 10.02 -32.34 -19.45
CA LEU A 129 11.33 -32.95 -19.72
C LEU A 129 12.22 -32.01 -20.56
N GLU A 130 11.59 -31.28 -21.48
CA GLU A 130 12.18 -30.27 -22.35
C GLU A 130 12.84 -29.12 -21.55
N LEU A 131 12.35 -28.85 -20.34
CA LEU A 131 12.82 -27.76 -19.50
C LEU A 131 13.92 -28.17 -18.53
N ILE A 132 14.27 -29.47 -18.43
CA ILE A 132 15.34 -29.97 -17.55
C ILE A 132 16.67 -29.19 -17.73
N PRO A 133 17.15 -28.93 -18.96
CA PRO A 133 18.42 -28.22 -19.15
C PRO A 133 18.41 -26.76 -18.66
N TYR A 134 17.23 -26.18 -18.44
CA TYR A 134 17.05 -24.77 -18.09
C TYR A 134 16.69 -24.56 -16.62
N ARG A 135 16.60 -25.62 -15.81
CA ARG A 135 16.26 -25.51 -14.38
C ARG A 135 17.25 -24.63 -13.65
N THR A 136 16.73 -23.62 -12.98
CA THR A 136 17.50 -22.65 -12.19
C THR A 136 17.79 -23.19 -10.78
N GLU A 137 18.69 -22.54 -10.06
CA GLU A 137 19.02 -22.90 -8.66
C GLU A 137 17.81 -22.85 -7.73
N TRP A 138 16.83 -21.97 -8.03
CA TRP A 138 15.58 -21.85 -7.27
C TRP A 138 14.45 -22.73 -7.81
N TRP A 139 14.68 -23.59 -8.82
CA TRP A 139 13.61 -24.37 -9.45
C TRP A 139 12.85 -25.24 -8.44
N SER A 140 13.54 -25.79 -7.45
CA SER A 140 12.95 -26.62 -6.39
C SER A 140 12.09 -25.85 -5.38
N LEU A 141 12.12 -24.51 -5.41
CA LEU A 141 11.32 -23.66 -4.52
C LEU A 141 9.94 -23.34 -5.10
N MET A 142 9.69 -23.68 -6.37
CA MET A 142 8.41 -23.41 -7.01
C MET A 142 7.30 -24.34 -6.52
N ASN A 143 6.15 -23.75 -6.25
CA ASN A 143 4.91 -24.49 -6.08
C ASN A 143 4.34 -24.98 -7.43
N HIS A 144 3.59 -26.08 -7.36
CA HIS A 144 2.87 -26.69 -8.50
C HIS A 144 3.71 -26.86 -9.79
N PRO A 145 4.91 -27.47 -9.73
CA PRO A 145 5.80 -27.60 -10.89
C PRO A 145 5.24 -28.50 -11.99
N ASP A 146 4.20 -29.27 -11.69
CA ASP A 146 3.45 -30.15 -12.59
C ASP A 146 2.34 -29.45 -13.38
N THR A 147 2.03 -28.19 -13.06
CA THR A 147 0.98 -27.42 -13.74
C THR A 147 1.57 -26.36 -14.64
N SER A 148 0.96 -26.13 -15.82
CA SER A 148 1.30 -24.98 -16.66
C SER A 148 0.74 -23.67 -16.08
N ALA A 149 1.14 -22.54 -16.66
CA ALA A 149 0.76 -21.22 -16.16
C ALA A 149 -0.76 -20.98 -16.16
N ILE A 150 -1.25 -20.37 -15.08
CA ILE A 150 -2.66 -19.94 -14.93
C ILE A 150 -2.83 -18.42 -14.94
N TYR A 151 -1.73 -17.67 -14.97
CA TYR A 151 -1.79 -16.21 -14.88
C TYR A 151 -2.28 -15.56 -16.18
N PRO A 152 -2.97 -14.41 -16.11
CA PRO A 152 -3.43 -13.70 -17.30
C PRO A 152 -2.29 -13.33 -18.27
N PRO A 153 -2.50 -13.35 -19.61
CA PRO A 153 -1.44 -13.10 -20.59
C PRO A 153 -0.68 -11.78 -20.39
N LEU A 154 -1.37 -10.72 -20.02
CA LEU A 154 -0.73 -9.42 -19.78
C LEU A 154 0.23 -9.45 -18.57
N ILE A 155 -0.12 -10.21 -17.52
CA ILE A 155 0.74 -10.40 -16.35
C ILE A 155 1.96 -11.23 -16.74
N GLN A 156 1.79 -12.28 -17.55
CA GLN A 156 2.91 -13.07 -18.06
C GLN A 156 3.90 -12.25 -18.87
N LEU A 157 3.40 -11.36 -19.74
CA LEU A 157 4.28 -10.44 -20.47
C LEU A 157 5.03 -9.50 -19.53
N GLY A 158 4.41 -9.08 -18.43
CA GLY A 158 5.08 -8.33 -17.38
C GLY A 158 6.18 -9.15 -16.68
N PHE A 159 5.93 -10.42 -16.34
CA PHE A 159 6.96 -11.32 -15.79
C PHE A 159 8.12 -11.52 -16.76
N ARG A 160 7.82 -11.74 -18.05
CA ARG A 160 8.81 -11.80 -19.12
C ARG A 160 9.68 -10.54 -19.15
N PHE A 161 9.06 -9.36 -19.12
CA PHE A 161 9.77 -8.09 -19.12
C PHE A 161 10.67 -7.92 -17.89
N LEU A 162 10.17 -8.25 -16.70
CA LEU A 162 10.98 -8.18 -15.47
C LEU A 162 12.16 -9.16 -15.51
N ALA A 163 11.95 -10.37 -16.02
CA ALA A 163 13.01 -11.36 -16.19
C ALA A 163 14.04 -10.98 -17.27
N LEU A 164 13.70 -10.10 -18.23
CA LEU A 164 14.68 -9.51 -19.16
C LEU A 164 15.66 -8.58 -18.43
N ILE A 165 15.19 -7.88 -17.40
CA ILE A 165 16.04 -7.04 -16.55
C ILE A 165 16.89 -7.94 -15.64
N SER A 166 16.22 -8.77 -14.84
CA SER A 166 16.82 -9.80 -14.01
C SER A 166 15.73 -10.69 -13.40
N PRO A 167 15.82 -12.03 -13.48
CA PRO A 167 14.91 -12.94 -12.78
C PRO A 167 15.27 -13.00 -11.29
N SER A 168 15.07 -11.89 -10.57
CA SER A 168 15.36 -11.78 -9.15
C SER A 168 14.15 -11.31 -8.36
N VAL A 169 14.05 -11.81 -7.12
CA VAL A 169 12.98 -11.47 -6.18
C VAL A 169 12.87 -9.95 -5.99
N PHE A 170 14.01 -9.26 -5.91
CA PHE A 170 14.06 -7.81 -5.75
C PHE A 170 13.37 -7.07 -6.90
N VAL A 171 13.69 -7.40 -8.17
CA VAL A 171 13.11 -6.73 -9.33
C VAL A 171 11.58 -6.91 -9.38
N PHE A 172 11.11 -8.11 -9.09
CA PHE A 172 9.67 -8.41 -9.07
C PHE A 172 8.95 -7.69 -7.93
N LYS A 173 9.42 -7.82 -6.69
CA LYS A 173 8.86 -7.10 -5.55
C LYS A 173 8.86 -5.59 -5.76
N PHE A 174 9.96 -5.04 -6.27
CA PHE A 174 10.06 -3.60 -6.53
C PHE A 174 8.98 -3.15 -7.52
N ALA A 175 8.74 -3.89 -8.60
CA ALA A 175 7.71 -3.56 -9.56
C ALA A 175 6.28 -3.66 -8.99
N PHE A 176 6.02 -4.64 -8.11
CA PHE A 176 4.73 -4.76 -7.41
C PHE A 176 4.54 -3.64 -6.38
N ILE A 177 5.59 -3.24 -5.67
CA ILE A 177 5.60 -2.09 -4.75
C ILE A 177 5.33 -0.79 -5.49
N LEU A 178 5.91 -0.57 -6.67
CA LEU A 178 5.64 0.63 -7.47
C LEU A 178 4.15 0.75 -7.84
N ALA A 179 3.53 -0.36 -8.24
CA ALA A 179 2.10 -0.36 -8.53
C ALA A 179 1.25 -0.11 -7.27
N ASP A 180 1.62 -0.70 -6.14
CA ASP A 180 0.97 -0.47 -4.85
C ASP A 180 1.06 0.98 -4.37
N LEU A 181 2.23 1.61 -4.50
CA LEU A 181 2.41 3.04 -4.25
C LEU A 181 1.57 3.88 -5.23
N GLY A 182 1.43 3.45 -6.48
CA GLY A 182 0.52 4.04 -7.45
C GLY A 182 -0.94 3.99 -7.01
N ILE A 183 -1.38 2.87 -6.41
CA ILE A 183 -2.73 2.74 -5.83
C ILE A 183 -2.91 3.73 -4.68
N CYS A 184 -1.94 3.79 -3.76
CA CYS A 184 -1.95 4.76 -2.67
C CYS A 184 -2.08 6.19 -3.19
N TRP A 185 -1.29 6.56 -4.22
CA TRP A 185 -1.36 7.88 -4.84
C TRP A 185 -2.74 8.16 -5.43
N LEU A 186 -3.31 7.23 -6.21
CA LEU A 186 -4.66 7.36 -6.77
C LEU A 186 -5.72 7.55 -5.68
N LEU A 187 -5.64 6.79 -4.58
CA LEU A 187 -6.59 6.92 -3.47
C LEU A 187 -6.51 8.30 -2.80
N THR A 188 -5.32 8.90 -2.68
CA THR A 188 -5.19 10.28 -2.18
C THR A 188 -5.82 11.34 -3.09
N ARG A 189 -6.08 11.02 -4.36
CA ARG A 189 -6.82 11.91 -5.28
C ARG A 189 -8.31 11.94 -4.98
N LYS A 190 -8.83 10.92 -4.30
CA LYS A 190 -10.26 10.77 -4.01
C LYS A 190 -10.60 10.96 -2.55
N PHE A 191 -9.72 10.56 -1.66
CA PHE A 191 -9.91 10.53 -0.23
C PHE A 191 -8.88 11.40 0.49
N SER A 192 -9.18 11.80 1.73
CA SER A 192 -8.16 12.42 2.58
C SER A 192 -7.04 11.42 2.89
N LEU A 193 -5.88 11.92 3.31
CA LEU A 193 -4.75 11.07 3.69
C LEU A 193 -5.15 10.08 4.80
N GLN A 194 -5.90 10.54 5.81
CA GLN A 194 -6.39 9.71 6.91
C GLN A 194 -7.24 8.53 6.42
N LYS A 195 -8.15 8.77 5.48
CA LYS A 195 -8.98 7.71 4.90
C LYS A 195 -8.17 6.73 4.06
N THR A 196 -7.09 7.21 3.42
CA THR A 196 -6.19 6.39 2.62
C THR A 196 -5.33 5.46 3.48
N LEU A 197 -5.13 5.76 4.78
CA LEU A 197 -4.39 4.89 5.72
C LEU A 197 -4.96 3.47 5.81
N ILE A 198 -6.29 3.31 5.66
CA ILE A 198 -6.97 2.00 5.66
C ILE A 198 -6.40 1.05 4.60
N TYR A 199 -5.89 1.60 3.49
CA TYR A 199 -5.20 0.84 2.46
C TYR A 199 -3.68 0.90 2.67
N ALA A 200 -3.12 2.11 2.78
CA ALA A 200 -1.69 2.33 2.75
C ALA A 200 -0.92 1.66 3.91
N TRP A 201 -1.53 1.60 5.10
CA TRP A 201 -0.97 1.04 6.34
C TRP A 201 -1.63 -0.29 6.73
N ASN A 202 -2.38 -0.90 5.81
CA ASN A 202 -2.99 -2.20 6.02
C ASN A 202 -1.89 -3.28 6.08
N PRO A 203 -1.79 -4.07 7.18
CA PRO A 203 -0.77 -5.09 7.31
C PRO A 203 -0.81 -6.14 6.20
N LEU A 204 -2.01 -6.50 5.73
CA LEU A 204 -2.18 -7.46 4.65
C LEU A 204 -1.64 -6.94 3.32
N ILE A 205 -1.88 -5.66 3.00
CA ILE A 205 -1.37 -5.03 1.77
C ILE A 205 0.15 -4.91 1.82
N LEU A 206 0.68 -4.43 2.96
CA LEU A 206 2.11 -4.30 3.20
C LEU A 206 2.82 -5.65 3.05
N TYR A 207 2.31 -6.68 3.74
CA TYR A 207 2.83 -8.03 3.63
C TYR A 207 2.68 -8.54 2.20
N SER A 208 1.47 -8.61 1.65
CA SER A 208 1.21 -9.31 0.38
C SER A 208 2.07 -8.79 -0.76
N PHE A 209 2.18 -7.47 -0.93
CA PHE A 209 2.89 -6.90 -2.09
C PHE A 209 4.38 -6.67 -1.85
N ALA A 210 4.77 -6.14 -0.69
CA ALA A 210 6.18 -5.85 -0.41
C ALA A 210 6.92 -7.05 0.21
N GLY A 211 6.28 -7.74 1.16
CA GLY A 211 6.83 -8.91 1.84
C GLY A 211 6.71 -10.19 1.03
N GLY A 212 5.49 -10.67 0.78
CA GLY A 212 5.21 -11.90 0.03
C GLY A 212 5.56 -11.80 -1.45
N GLY A 213 5.46 -10.61 -2.05
CA GLY A 213 5.76 -10.40 -3.46
C GLY A 213 4.64 -10.89 -4.40
N HIS A 214 3.39 -10.77 -3.97
CA HIS A 214 2.23 -11.03 -4.82
C HIS A 214 2.03 -9.93 -5.88
N TYR A 215 1.68 -10.33 -7.10
CA TYR A 215 1.55 -9.43 -8.24
C TYR A 215 0.22 -8.66 -8.28
N ASP A 216 -0.73 -8.95 -7.39
CA ASP A 216 -2.12 -8.46 -7.47
C ASP A 216 -2.23 -6.93 -7.51
N SER A 217 -1.22 -6.19 -7.01
CA SER A 217 -1.16 -4.73 -7.15
C SER A 217 -1.17 -4.26 -8.61
N TRP A 218 -0.65 -5.05 -9.55
CA TRP A 218 -0.74 -4.79 -10.99
C TRP A 218 -2.16 -4.92 -11.55
N PHE A 219 -3.00 -5.75 -10.92
CA PHE A 219 -4.42 -5.84 -11.26
C PHE A 219 -5.23 -4.74 -10.58
N ILE A 220 -4.95 -4.46 -9.30
CA ILE A 220 -5.70 -3.48 -8.51
C ILE A 220 -5.45 -2.05 -9.01
N LEU A 221 -4.23 -1.71 -9.45
CA LEU A 221 -3.90 -0.37 -9.94
C LEU A 221 -4.81 0.10 -11.10
N PRO A 222 -4.90 -0.61 -12.24
CA PRO A 222 -5.78 -0.20 -13.32
C PRO A 222 -7.26 -0.27 -12.92
N LEU A 223 -7.66 -1.19 -12.03
CA LEU A 223 -9.03 -1.27 -11.52
C LEU A 223 -9.42 -0.01 -10.74
N VAL A 224 -8.56 0.44 -9.81
CA VAL A 224 -8.76 1.68 -9.06
C VAL A 224 -8.73 2.89 -10.00
N GLY A 225 -7.81 2.92 -10.96
CA GLY A 225 -7.77 3.97 -11.99
C GLY A 225 -9.07 4.08 -12.77
N ALA A 226 -9.57 2.95 -13.30
CA ALA A 226 -10.82 2.90 -14.04
C ALA A 226 -12.02 3.33 -13.18
N TRP A 227 -12.08 2.88 -11.92
CA TRP A 227 -13.11 3.29 -10.98
C TRP A 227 -13.13 4.81 -10.75
N LEU A 228 -11.96 5.43 -10.56
CA LEU A 228 -11.88 6.88 -10.35
C LEU A 228 -12.33 7.68 -11.58
N VAL A 229 -11.93 7.25 -12.79
CA VAL A 229 -12.39 7.85 -14.05
C VAL A 229 -13.91 7.75 -14.16
N PHE A 230 -14.49 6.58 -13.88
CA PHE A 230 -15.93 6.35 -13.94
C PHE A 230 -16.71 7.25 -12.96
N VAL A 231 -16.21 7.37 -11.73
CA VAL A 231 -16.84 8.22 -10.70
C VAL A 231 -16.79 9.70 -11.07
N GLU A 232 -15.67 10.17 -11.63
CA GLU A 232 -15.52 11.57 -12.02
C GLU A 232 -16.40 11.94 -13.21
N GLU A 233 -16.53 11.03 -14.19
CA GLU A 233 -17.46 11.19 -15.30
C GLU A 233 -18.92 11.34 -14.84
N GLY A 234 -19.33 10.49 -13.89
CA GLY A 234 -20.67 10.56 -13.30
C GLY A 234 -20.93 11.88 -12.56
N ARG A 235 -19.90 12.44 -11.90
CA ARG A 235 -20.00 13.74 -11.22
C ARG A 235 -20.16 14.88 -12.22
N ARG A 236 -19.36 14.87 -13.29
CA ARG A 236 -19.40 15.87 -14.38
C ARG A 236 -20.78 15.93 -15.04
N LYS A 237 -21.34 14.78 -15.42
CA LYS A 237 -22.68 14.70 -16.02
C LYS A 237 -23.77 15.28 -15.11
N LYS A 238 -23.76 14.95 -13.82
CA LYS A 238 -24.72 15.51 -12.84
C LYS A 238 -24.57 17.01 -12.63
N GLU A 239 -23.36 17.55 -12.78
CA GLU A 239 -23.12 19.00 -12.71
C GLU A 239 -23.62 19.72 -13.96
N GLU A 240 -23.43 19.14 -15.14
CA GLU A 240 -23.97 19.64 -16.40
C GLU A 240 -25.50 19.65 -16.43
N GLU A 241 -26.15 18.58 -15.96
CA GLU A 241 -27.61 18.51 -15.82
C GLU A 241 -28.13 19.57 -14.85
N ARG A 242 -27.52 19.71 -13.67
CA ARG A 242 -27.88 20.77 -12.71
C ARG A 242 -27.66 22.17 -13.27
N ARG A 243 -26.62 22.35 -14.10
CA ARG A 243 -26.36 23.63 -14.79
C ARG A 243 -27.45 23.92 -15.83
N LYS A 244 -27.86 22.93 -16.62
CA LYS A 244 -28.96 23.04 -17.59
C LYS A 244 -30.28 23.35 -16.87
N ASP A 245 -30.64 22.62 -15.81
CA ASP A 245 -31.86 22.87 -15.03
C ASP A 245 -31.90 24.29 -14.45
N ARG A 246 -30.81 24.77 -13.83
CA ARG A 246 -30.71 26.16 -13.37
C ARG A 246 -30.89 27.17 -14.50
N SER A 247 -30.30 26.91 -15.67
CA SER A 247 -30.45 27.77 -16.86
C SER A 247 -31.90 27.80 -17.36
N TRP A 248 -32.57 26.65 -17.41
CA TRP A 248 -33.97 26.54 -17.82
C TRP A 248 -34.92 27.26 -16.85
N LYS A 249 -34.74 27.08 -15.53
CA LYS A 249 -35.52 27.78 -14.49
C LYS A 249 -35.34 29.30 -14.56
N LYS A 250 -34.11 29.77 -14.84
CA LYS A 250 -33.84 31.20 -15.06
C LYS A 250 -34.57 31.73 -16.30
N TRP A 251 -34.58 30.97 -17.40
CA TRP A 251 -35.28 31.35 -18.63
C TRP A 251 -36.80 31.40 -18.45
N MET A 252 -37.39 30.45 -17.70
CA MET A 252 -38.83 30.42 -17.42
C MET A 252 -39.31 31.45 -16.38
N GLY A 253 -38.44 32.33 -15.87
CA GLY A 253 -38.81 33.31 -14.84
C GLY A 253 -39.28 32.70 -13.51
N THR A 254 -39.00 31.42 -13.28
CA THR A 254 -39.50 30.64 -12.12
C THR A 254 -38.52 30.58 -10.96
N GLN A 255 -37.44 31.39 -10.99
CA GLN A 255 -36.69 31.68 -9.76
C GLN A 255 -37.56 32.57 -8.87
N THR A 256 -38.42 31.96 -8.06
CA THR A 256 -38.98 32.64 -6.89
C THR A 256 -37.82 33.20 -6.08
N LEU A 257 -37.76 34.53 -5.99
CA LEU A 257 -36.94 35.25 -5.04
C LEU A 257 -37.33 34.70 -3.66
N VAL A 258 -36.47 33.86 -3.08
CA VAL A 258 -36.54 33.63 -1.63
C VAL A 258 -35.98 34.91 -1.05
N GLU A 259 -36.88 35.81 -0.70
CA GLU A 259 -36.63 37.02 0.09
C GLU A 259 -36.02 36.62 1.45
N GLU A 260 -34.99 37.39 1.81
CA GLU A 260 -34.28 37.60 3.09
C GLU A 260 -34.42 36.59 4.25
#